data_AF-A0A3A6NZN7-F1
#
_entry.id   AF-A0A3A6NZN7-F1
#
_cell.length_a   1.000
_cell.length_b   1.000
_cell.length_c   1.000
_cell.angle_alpha   90.00
_cell.angle_beta   90.00
_cell.angle_gamma   90.00
#
_symmetry.space_group_name_H-M   'P 1'
#
loop_
_entity.id
_entity.type
_entity.pdbx_description
1 polymer ?
#
loop_
_entity_poly.entity_id
_entity_poly.type
_entity_poly.pdbx_seq_one_letter_code
_entity_poly.pdbx_strand_id
1 'polypeptide(L)'
;MKIKRRTLHRLTYSIAALALLGFAAPAVAGNGPGAGGGTAAASGGSTSEVTAAAPTSGGSGGVVVSEDDGSDSGGMPSDIEGPLKDKMSDAGDLYGDLYVLYRYQGGETKRVPAVDEDGEPILETVEWTDPNGNISSVQRQVWTTAIAVGGEPILTEDFATYTVTDEETGAYVPNPATGDIYYAAPYPSQCLQPTADYERWGDISSITGLDNNRLPLVMTFDATWERTECEVLHELFISAGGAWNDNIYYADVYWDDLVQEVEFGRLNLGRAPEAVLDDSFDEAIRSINKARDITLDASGRLVLTTDIYDEFVADENGDPLLLETVVKAIDSPKENLALYVKLMRDGHLITPADDRLAVEHSLNGGIPAWKQLELEDGPSTSLRPTIDIEHVKSFGLGYLVDAKYAQTYYTTTDAQGNLVVSSEPCTGCEEWYGTTTSSEDDFCEDEDFPFAATFFASAADKTGKITTDKIVYLNSILGINKVVGYSAYDAEGNPLPDAINYSENPVYYDYGAHMNTYHRLATFRQRGQVVTPGGGGGPATYDGTVRVLVETSAGSGDWLETDVNINQNVFGTPHAPTGEEFSGANVKGFTVMGDDDLRVIGYIHTYQIPGLR
;
A
#
# COMPACT_ATOMS: atom_id res chain seq x y z
N MET A 1 -39.85 23.24 11.32
CA MET A 1 -39.62 24.46 10.51
C MET A 1 -38.43 24.13 9.62
N LYS A 2 -38.65 23.99 8.31
CA LYS A 2 -37.65 23.46 7.37
C LYS A 2 -36.53 24.49 7.20
N ILE A 3 -35.36 24.23 7.78
CA ILE A 3 -34.14 25.02 7.54
C ILE A 3 -33.58 24.51 6.20
N LYS A 4 -33.55 25.39 5.20
CA LYS A 4 -33.08 25.09 3.84
C LYS A 4 -31.57 25.37 3.73
N ARG A 5 -30.95 24.58 2.85
CA ARG A 5 -29.54 24.51 2.40
C ARG A 5 -28.72 25.82 2.45
N ARG A 6 -27.60 25.74 3.19
CA ARG A 6 -26.48 26.70 3.31
C ARG A 6 -25.37 26.44 2.30
N THR A 7 -24.78 27.52 1.81
CA THR A 7 -23.61 27.52 0.91
C THR A 7 -22.56 28.45 1.50
N LEU A 8 -21.32 27.99 1.64
CA LEU A 8 -20.20 28.74 2.25
C LEU A 8 -19.14 29.15 1.21
N HIS A 9 -18.48 30.28 1.46
CA HIS A 9 -17.34 30.79 0.66
C HIS A 9 -16.02 30.61 1.42
N ARG A 10 -14.95 30.32 0.65
CA ARG A 10 -13.56 30.15 1.10
C ARG A 10 -13.02 31.40 1.82
N LEU A 11 -12.36 31.19 2.95
CA LEU A 11 -11.57 32.21 3.66
C LEU A 11 -10.09 32.03 3.33
N THR A 12 -9.54 32.96 2.53
CA THR A 12 -8.10 33.25 2.50
C THR A 12 -7.69 33.85 3.84
N TYR A 13 -6.79 33.18 4.57
CA TYR A 13 -6.18 33.76 5.78
C TYR A 13 -5.07 34.74 5.42
N SER A 14 -4.82 35.69 6.33
CA SER A 14 -3.62 36.52 6.37
C SER A 14 -2.93 36.25 7.70
N ILE A 15 -1.64 35.95 7.61
CA ILE A 15 -0.71 35.63 8.71
C ILE A 15 -0.75 36.71 9.80
N ALA A 16 -1.13 36.33 11.02
CA ALA A 16 -0.82 37.10 12.23
C ALA A 16 -0.90 36.23 13.50
N ALA A 17 0.11 35.40 13.78
CA ALA A 17 0.47 35.02 15.16
C ALA A 17 1.81 34.23 15.20
N LEU A 18 2.94 34.90 15.02
CA LEU A 18 4.22 34.43 15.56
C LEU A 18 5.07 35.61 16.02
N ALA A 19 4.75 36.16 17.20
CA ALA A 19 5.64 37.06 17.92
C ALA A 19 5.26 37.13 19.40
N LEU A 20 5.95 36.35 20.26
CA LEU A 20 6.30 36.74 21.64
C LEU A 20 7.10 35.63 22.33
N LEU A 21 8.42 35.62 22.15
CA LEU A 21 9.37 35.24 23.20
C LEU A 21 10.60 36.14 23.07
N GLY A 22 10.84 36.93 24.11
CA GLY A 22 11.82 38.00 24.13
C GLY A 22 13.26 37.52 24.36
N PHE A 23 14.20 38.25 23.76
CA PHE A 23 15.57 38.34 24.25
C PHE A 23 15.95 39.81 24.39
N ALA A 24 16.31 40.19 25.62
CA ALA A 24 16.92 41.47 25.93
C ALA A 24 18.36 41.49 25.41
N ALA A 25 18.69 42.49 24.60
CA ALA A 25 20.06 42.83 24.26
C ALA A 25 20.58 43.92 25.22
N PRO A 26 21.83 43.85 25.70
CA PRO A 26 22.57 45.03 26.10
C PRO A 26 23.43 45.56 24.94
N ALA A 27 23.53 46.88 24.93
CA ALA A 27 24.11 47.72 23.90
C ALA A 27 25.65 47.85 23.97
N VAL A 28 26.24 48.11 22.81
CA VAL A 28 27.36 49.05 22.53
C VAL A 28 28.74 48.76 23.14
N ALA A 29 29.74 48.57 22.27
CA ALA A 29 30.82 49.54 22.05
C ALA A 29 31.80 49.03 20.97
N GLY A 30 32.06 49.88 19.97
CA GLY A 30 33.04 49.62 18.91
C GLY A 30 34.48 49.97 19.29
N ASN A 31 35.40 49.44 18.48
CA ASN A 31 36.69 49.98 18.07
C ASN A 31 37.34 48.85 17.26
N GLY A 32 37.60 48.97 15.96
CA GLY A 32 38.59 49.87 15.39
C GLY A 32 39.75 49.02 14.81
N PRO A 33 40.42 49.44 13.73
CA PRO A 33 40.66 48.57 12.57
C PRO A 33 42.15 48.32 12.25
N GLY A 34 42.40 47.36 11.34
CA GLY A 34 43.64 47.21 10.59
C GLY A 34 43.81 45.77 10.08
N ALA A 35 44.37 45.46 8.93
CA ALA A 35 44.88 46.22 7.80
C ALA A 35 45.23 45.19 6.71
N GLY A 36 45.21 45.60 5.43
CA GLY A 36 46.22 45.14 4.47
C GLY A 36 45.84 44.08 3.42
N GLY A 37 45.85 44.54 2.17
CA GLY A 37 46.33 43.81 0.97
C GLY A 37 45.32 42.88 0.30
N GLY A 38 44.93 43.01 -0.97
CA GLY A 38 45.57 43.65 -2.12
C GLY A 38 46.10 42.61 -3.09
N THR A 39 45.67 42.71 -4.36
CA THR A 39 46.14 42.04 -5.60
C THR A 39 45.58 40.65 -5.91
N ALA A 40 45.40 40.20 -7.17
CA ALA A 40 45.11 40.77 -8.50
C ALA A 40 45.11 39.58 -9.51
N ALA A 41 44.68 39.85 -10.75
CA ALA A 41 44.79 39.05 -12.00
C ALA A 41 43.58 38.12 -12.31
N ALA A 42 42.76 38.39 -13.34
CA ALA A 42 43.01 38.33 -14.81
C ALA A 42 43.24 36.88 -15.28
N SER A 43 42.68 36.33 -16.37
CA SER A 43 42.18 36.82 -17.67
C SER A 43 41.52 35.64 -18.40
N GLY A 44 40.43 35.80 -19.16
CA GLY A 44 40.45 35.84 -20.65
C GLY A 44 39.51 34.78 -21.24
N GLY A 45 38.43 35.14 -21.93
CA GLY A 45 38.28 35.13 -23.41
C GLY A 45 37.49 33.89 -23.86
N SER A 46 36.60 33.84 -24.86
CA SER A 46 36.10 34.78 -25.88
C SER A 46 34.78 34.24 -26.47
N THR A 47 33.96 35.19 -26.94
CA THR A 47 32.80 35.20 -27.86
C THR A 47 32.66 34.15 -28.98
N SER A 48 31.41 33.76 -29.28
CA SER A 48 30.85 33.75 -30.66
C SER A 48 29.33 33.75 -30.67
N GLU A 49 28.73 34.78 -31.28
CA GLU A 49 27.34 34.86 -31.74
C GLU A 49 27.24 34.33 -33.17
N VAL A 50 26.18 33.59 -33.52
CA VAL A 50 25.52 33.68 -34.84
C VAL A 50 24.00 33.47 -34.69
N THR A 51 23.30 34.31 -35.44
CA THR A 51 21.88 34.68 -35.57
C THR A 51 20.87 33.65 -36.10
N ALA A 52 19.63 33.81 -35.61
CA ALA A 52 18.31 33.86 -36.30
C ALA A 52 17.73 32.66 -37.09
N ALA A 53 16.50 32.24 -36.74
CA ALA A 53 15.26 32.55 -37.48
C ALA A 53 14.04 31.72 -36.98
N ALA A 54 12.90 32.39 -36.78
CA ALA A 54 11.57 31.80 -36.61
C ALA A 54 11.02 31.28 -37.97
N PRO A 55 9.92 30.50 -37.95
CA PRO A 55 8.66 31.13 -38.35
C PRO A 55 7.42 30.73 -37.52
N THR A 56 6.45 31.63 -37.64
CA THR A 56 5.10 31.75 -37.06
C THR A 56 3.99 31.03 -37.83
N SER A 57 2.80 31.02 -37.19
CA SER A 57 1.39 30.91 -37.68
C SER A 57 0.73 29.51 -37.57
N GLY A 58 -0.52 29.35 -37.09
CA GLY A 58 -1.53 30.27 -36.56
C GLY A 58 -2.97 29.79 -36.86
N GLY A 59 -3.87 29.85 -35.84
CA GLY A 59 -5.35 29.96 -35.93
C GLY A 59 -6.14 28.68 -36.26
N SER A 60 -7.39 28.46 -35.84
CA SER A 60 -8.39 29.19 -35.04
C SER A 60 -9.65 28.31 -34.93
N GLY A 61 -10.47 28.45 -33.88
CA GLY A 61 -11.88 28.03 -33.94
C GLY A 61 -12.52 27.70 -32.59
N GLY A 62 -13.11 28.70 -31.94
CA GLY A 62 -14.08 28.50 -30.87
C GLY A 62 -15.51 28.45 -31.42
N VAL A 63 -16.36 27.62 -30.80
CA VAL A 63 -17.83 27.71 -30.87
C VAL A 63 -18.37 27.35 -29.48
N VAL A 64 -19.25 28.22 -28.98
CA VAL A 64 -20.10 28.06 -27.79
C VAL A 64 -21.56 27.98 -28.28
N VAL A 65 -22.47 27.56 -27.39
CA VAL A 65 -23.96 27.60 -27.45
C VAL A 65 -24.60 26.29 -27.96
N SER A 66 -25.66 25.69 -27.40
CA SER A 66 -26.36 25.64 -26.09
C SER A 66 -27.54 24.64 -26.27
N GLU A 67 -28.05 24.09 -25.16
CA GLU A 67 -29.46 23.73 -24.83
C GLU A 67 -30.34 22.94 -25.84
N ASP A 68 -30.99 21.83 -25.40
CA ASP A 68 -32.34 21.90 -24.79
C ASP A 68 -32.99 20.51 -24.53
N ASP A 69 -33.48 20.36 -23.30
CA ASP A 69 -34.71 19.75 -22.78
C ASP A 69 -35.29 18.38 -23.17
N GLY A 70 -35.55 17.60 -22.11
CA GLY A 70 -36.50 16.47 -22.08
C GLY A 70 -36.94 16.15 -20.65
N SER A 71 -37.94 16.88 -20.15
CA SER A 71 -38.60 16.70 -18.86
C SER A 71 -39.35 15.38 -18.72
N ASP A 72 -39.28 14.72 -17.55
CA ASP A 72 -40.50 14.18 -16.92
C ASP A 72 -40.39 14.10 -15.39
N SER A 73 -41.51 14.39 -14.77
CA SER A 73 -41.74 14.64 -13.35
C SER A 73 -42.24 13.39 -12.62
N GLY A 74 -41.77 13.15 -11.39
CA GLY A 74 -42.45 12.20 -10.50
C GLY A 74 -41.73 11.81 -9.22
N GLY A 75 -42.12 12.44 -8.11
CA GLY A 75 -42.10 11.81 -6.78
C GLY A 75 -40.78 11.89 -5.99
N MET A 76 -40.77 12.69 -4.92
CA MET A 76 -39.81 12.55 -3.82
C MET A 76 -40.05 11.22 -3.07
N PRO A 77 -39.00 10.43 -2.80
CA PRO A 77 -38.91 9.67 -1.57
C PRO A 77 -38.17 10.53 -0.54
N SER A 78 -38.84 10.73 0.59
CA SER A 78 -38.23 11.14 1.84
C SER A 78 -37.35 9.99 2.33
N ASP A 79 -36.04 10.13 2.22
CA ASP A 79 -35.01 9.48 3.05
C ASP A 79 -33.69 10.17 2.69
N ILE A 80 -33.29 11.17 3.48
CA ILE A 80 -31.95 11.76 3.38
C ILE A 80 -31.04 10.76 4.11
N GLU A 81 -30.50 9.82 3.35
CA GLU A 81 -29.48 8.88 3.78
C GLU A 81 -28.16 9.63 3.98
N GLY A 82 -27.63 9.57 5.19
CA GLY A 82 -26.28 10.04 5.52
C GLY A 82 -25.19 9.10 4.97
N PRO A 83 -23.90 9.44 5.14
CA PRO A 83 -22.74 8.76 4.53
C PRO A 83 -22.47 7.33 5.05
N LEU A 84 -23.37 6.77 5.87
CA LEU A 84 -23.36 5.36 6.26
C LEU A 84 -24.39 4.53 5.47
N LYS A 85 -25.19 5.17 4.61
CA LYS A 85 -26.23 4.51 3.81
C LYS A 85 -26.28 4.96 2.36
N ASP A 86 -25.41 5.88 1.93
CA ASP A 86 -25.27 6.09 0.51
C ASP A 86 -24.66 4.82 -0.10
N LYS A 87 -25.49 4.07 -0.83
CA LYS A 87 -25.06 3.00 -1.72
C LYS A 87 -24.22 3.51 -2.91
N MET A 88 -23.49 4.60 -2.70
CA MET A 88 -22.48 5.14 -3.60
C MET A 88 -21.07 4.68 -3.21
N SER A 89 -20.92 3.87 -2.15
CA SER A 89 -19.66 3.16 -1.85
C SER A 89 -19.57 1.74 -2.41
N ASP A 90 -20.55 1.29 -3.19
CA ASP A 90 -20.43 0.04 -3.96
C ASP A 90 -19.41 0.28 -5.10
N ALA A 91 -18.14 0.04 -4.76
CA ALA A 91 -16.94 0.12 -5.61
C ALA A 91 -16.51 1.53 -6.08
N GLY A 92 -15.51 2.10 -5.39
CA GLY A 92 -14.37 2.66 -6.13
C GLY A 92 -14.08 4.16 -6.12
N ASP A 93 -14.63 4.98 -5.22
CA ASP A 93 -14.31 6.43 -5.20
C ASP A 93 -13.46 6.91 -4.00
N LEU A 94 -12.85 6.00 -3.24
CA LEU A 94 -11.77 6.35 -2.29
C LEU A 94 -10.42 6.65 -2.99
N TYR A 95 -10.38 6.58 -4.33
CA TYR A 95 -9.18 6.70 -5.17
C TYR A 95 -8.98 8.10 -5.76
N GLY A 96 -9.29 9.15 -5.00
CA GLY A 96 -8.72 10.47 -5.26
C GLY A 96 -7.24 10.45 -4.90
N ASP A 97 -6.37 10.63 -5.89
CA ASP A 97 -4.91 10.77 -5.85
C ASP A 97 -4.18 10.06 -4.68
N LEU A 98 -3.51 8.95 -5.00
CA LEU A 98 -2.83 8.09 -4.02
C LEU A 98 -1.57 8.77 -3.48
N TYR A 99 -1.69 9.40 -2.31
CA TYR A 99 -0.57 10.05 -1.64
C TYR A 99 -0.05 9.26 -0.44
N VAL A 100 1.23 9.47 -0.12
CA VAL A 100 1.85 8.97 1.10
C VAL A 100 1.28 9.72 2.29
N LEU A 101 0.79 8.95 3.27
CA LEU A 101 0.20 9.45 4.50
C LEU A 101 1.05 9.04 5.69
N TYR A 102 0.99 9.85 6.75
CA TYR A 102 1.57 9.44 8.02
C TYR A 102 0.68 8.39 8.70
N ARG A 103 1.23 7.20 9.01
CA ARG A 103 0.48 6.03 9.50
C ARG A 103 1.05 5.44 10.78
N TYR A 104 0.16 4.91 11.61
CA TYR A 104 0.50 4.03 12.74
C TYR A 104 1.14 2.74 12.23
N GLN A 105 2.10 2.22 12.97
CA GLN A 105 2.87 1.03 12.61
C GLN A 105 2.34 -0.25 13.28
N GLY A 106 1.38 -0.13 14.19
CA GLY A 106 0.73 -1.20 14.93
C GLY A 106 1.21 -1.28 16.37
N GLY A 107 0.29 -1.47 17.31
CA GLY A 107 0.56 -1.59 18.74
C GLY A 107 0.72 -0.25 19.47
N GLU A 108 0.77 0.88 18.77
CA GLU A 108 0.77 2.20 19.40
C GLU A 108 -0.61 2.55 19.97
N THR A 109 -0.64 3.42 20.98
CA THR A 109 -1.89 3.99 21.49
C THR A 109 -2.33 5.14 20.59
N LYS A 110 -3.51 5.00 19.96
CA LYS A 110 -4.17 6.07 19.20
C LYS A 110 -5.25 6.74 20.05
N ARG A 111 -5.49 8.02 19.79
CA ARG A 111 -6.62 8.75 20.36
C ARG A 111 -7.79 8.65 19.41
N VAL A 112 -8.95 8.33 19.97
CA VAL A 112 -10.20 8.27 19.21
C VAL A 112 -11.27 9.09 19.94
N PRO A 113 -12.17 9.77 19.22
CA PRO A 113 -13.25 10.50 19.86
C PRO A 113 -14.12 9.54 20.67
N ALA A 114 -14.45 9.93 21.90
CA ALA A 114 -15.23 9.10 22.80
C ALA A 114 -16.70 9.11 22.39
N VAL A 115 -17.29 7.92 22.38
CA VAL A 115 -18.73 7.68 22.21
C VAL A 115 -19.26 6.94 23.43
N ASP A 116 -20.55 7.12 23.73
CA ASP A 116 -21.23 6.37 24.78
C ASP A 116 -21.68 4.98 24.27
N GLU A 117 -22.40 4.23 25.12
CA GLU A 117 -22.88 2.87 24.81
C GLU A 117 -23.89 2.82 23.65
N ASP A 118 -24.43 3.96 23.22
CA ASP A 118 -25.36 4.08 22.09
C ASP A 118 -24.64 4.58 20.82
N GLY A 119 -23.32 4.76 20.86
CA GLY A 119 -22.52 5.31 19.76
C GLY A 119 -22.59 6.84 19.63
N GLU A 120 -23.21 7.54 20.58
CA GLU A 120 -23.36 8.99 20.55
C GLU A 120 -22.13 9.71 21.14
N PRO A 121 -21.73 10.88 20.61
CA PRO A 121 -20.51 11.56 21.02
C PRO A 121 -20.60 12.07 22.47
N ILE A 122 -19.64 11.68 23.32
CA ILE A 122 -19.55 12.19 24.69
C ILE A 122 -18.95 13.60 24.67
N LEU A 123 -19.72 14.60 25.09
CA LEU A 123 -19.28 16.00 25.13
C LEU A 123 -18.92 16.46 26.55
N GLU A 124 -17.86 17.26 26.65
CA GLU A 124 -17.47 17.97 27.86
C GLU A 124 -17.45 19.50 27.64
N THR A 125 -17.63 20.25 28.72
CA THR A 125 -17.55 21.72 28.69
C THR A 125 -16.13 22.16 28.97
N VAL A 126 -15.49 22.83 28.01
CA VAL A 126 -14.11 23.34 28.13
C VAL A 126 -14.04 24.84 27.88
N GLU A 127 -13.04 25.49 28.45
CA GLU A 127 -12.70 26.87 28.12
C GLU A 127 -11.93 26.90 26.79
N TRP A 128 -12.45 27.67 25.83
CA TRP A 128 -11.83 27.92 24.54
C TRP A 128 -11.53 29.41 24.37
N THR A 129 -10.34 29.71 23.88
CA THR A 129 -9.91 31.06 23.51
C THR A 129 -10.01 31.23 22.00
N ASP A 130 -10.74 32.24 21.55
CA ASP A 130 -10.89 32.56 20.13
C ASP A 130 -9.59 33.16 19.53
N PRO A 131 -9.48 33.27 18.19
CA PRO A 131 -8.30 33.85 17.53
C PRO A 131 -7.97 35.29 17.96
N ASN A 132 -8.94 36.02 18.51
CA ASN A 132 -8.78 37.39 18.99
C ASN A 132 -8.52 37.48 20.51
N GLY A 133 -8.41 36.33 21.20
CA GLY A 133 -8.05 36.23 22.61
C GLY A 133 -9.22 36.24 23.59
N ASN A 134 -10.49 36.17 23.14
CA ASN A 134 -11.64 36.11 24.04
C ASN A 134 -11.91 34.67 24.49
N ILE A 135 -12.24 34.48 25.75
CA ILE A 135 -12.46 33.16 26.35
C ILE A 135 -13.96 32.88 26.47
N SER A 136 -14.40 31.69 26.07
CA SER A 136 -15.78 31.22 26.25
C SER A 136 -15.83 29.74 26.59
N SER A 137 -16.91 29.29 27.24
CA SER A 137 -17.15 27.88 27.51
C SER A 137 -17.87 27.24 26.32
N VAL A 138 -17.28 26.19 25.75
CA VAL A 138 -17.80 25.46 24.58
C VAL A 138 -17.92 23.98 24.89
N GLN A 139 -18.86 23.29 24.24
CA GLN A 139 -18.94 21.82 24.29
C GLN A 139 -17.95 21.24 23.28
N ARG A 140 -17.15 20.26 23.70
CA ARG A 140 -16.24 19.51 22.83
C ARG A 140 -16.31 18.04 23.11
N GLN A 141 -16.13 17.23 22.08
CA GLN A 141 -16.07 15.78 22.24
C GLN A 141 -14.84 15.35 23.06
N VAL A 142 -15.06 14.45 24.00
CA VAL A 142 -14.02 13.85 24.84
C VAL A 142 -13.15 12.92 24.00
N TRP A 143 -11.89 12.76 24.39
CA TRP A 143 -10.99 11.78 23.80
C TRP A 143 -10.93 10.50 24.65
N THR A 144 -10.93 9.35 23.99
CA THR A 144 -10.53 8.06 24.57
C THR A 144 -9.32 7.50 23.81
N THR A 145 -8.83 6.34 24.23
CA THR A 145 -7.66 5.70 23.64
C THR A 145 -7.97 4.29 23.16
N ALA A 146 -7.42 3.92 22.01
CA ALA A 146 -7.46 2.57 21.47
C ALA A 146 -6.06 2.13 21.04
N ILE A 147 -5.88 0.84 20.78
CA ILE A 147 -4.64 0.32 20.18
C ILE A 147 -4.77 0.43 18.65
N ALA A 148 -3.73 0.89 17.98
CA ALA A 148 -3.69 0.96 16.52
C ALA A 148 -3.37 -0.42 15.93
N VAL A 149 -4.12 -0.80 14.90
CA VAL A 149 -3.99 -2.09 14.17
C VAL A 149 -2.79 -2.09 13.20
N GLY A 150 -2.23 -0.91 12.92
CA GLY A 150 -1.10 -0.72 12.00
C GLY A 150 -1.57 -0.55 10.56
N GLY A 151 -1.00 0.43 9.85
CA GLY A 151 -1.46 0.86 8.53
C GLY A 151 -2.56 1.93 8.57
N GLU A 152 -3.16 2.14 9.73
CA GLU A 152 -4.10 3.24 9.97
C GLU A 152 -3.43 4.61 9.81
N PRO A 153 -4.05 5.58 9.13
CA PRO A 153 -3.57 6.94 9.05
C PRO A 153 -3.66 7.62 10.42
N ILE A 154 -2.68 8.46 10.70
CA ILE A 154 -2.68 9.33 11.87
C ILE A 154 -3.53 10.53 11.53
N LEU A 155 -4.63 10.68 12.27
CA LEU A 155 -5.60 11.74 12.07
C LEU A 155 -5.29 12.96 12.94
N THR A 156 -5.71 14.14 12.50
CA THR A 156 -5.61 15.35 13.32
C THR A 156 -6.52 15.28 14.55
N GLU A 157 -5.97 15.68 15.70
CA GLU A 157 -6.67 15.71 17.00
C GLU A 157 -7.19 17.13 17.34
N ASP A 158 -6.95 18.11 16.48
CA ASP A 158 -7.34 19.49 16.72
C ASP A 158 -8.81 19.76 16.38
N PHE A 159 -9.37 20.77 17.03
CA PHE A 159 -10.72 21.26 16.76
C PHE A 159 -10.67 22.46 15.82
N ALA A 160 -11.45 22.40 14.74
CA ALA A 160 -11.55 23.51 13.80
C ALA A 160 -12.20 24.74 14.44
N THR A 161 -11.84 25.92 13.94
CA THR A 161 -12.53 27.19 14.23
C THR A 161 -13.30 27.57 12.98
N TYR A 162 -14.55 27.99 13.14
CA TYR A 162 -15.40 28.37 12.01
C TYR A 162 -16.10 29.71 12.24
N THR A 163 -16.63 30.28 11.17
CA THR A 163 -17.49 31.47 11.21
C THR A 163 -18.84 31.12 10.62
N VAL A 164 -19.89 31.79 11.09
CA VAL A 164 -21.27 31.57 10.60
C VAL A 164 -21.70 32.81 9.84
N THR A 165 -22.21 32.64 8.63
CA THR A 165 -22.85 33.71 7.87
C THR A 165 -24.35 33.50 7.80
N ASP A 166 -25.09 34.60 7.84
CA ASP A 166 -26.53 34.62 7.59
C ASP A 166 -26.79 34.53 6.08
N GLU A 167 -27.62 33.58 5.65
CA GLU A 167 -27.83 33.30 4.22
C GLU A 167 -28.61 34.40 3.49
N GLU A 168 -29.49 35.12 4.19
CA GLU A 168 -30.33 36.15 3.57
C GLU A 168 -29.57 37.46 3.40
N THR A 169 -28.64 37.74 4.31
CA THR A 169 -27.92 39.02 4.38
C THR A 169 -26.44 38.92 4.02
N GLY A 170 -25.86 37.70 4.03
CA GLY A 170 -24.43 37.45 3.85
C GLY A 170 -23.55 37.96 5.00
N ALA A 171 -24.16 38.48 6.09
CA ALA A 171 -23.43 39.04 7.22
C ALA A 171 -22.96 37.94 8.18
N TYR A 172 -21.80 38.14 8.81
CA TYR A 172 -21.32 37.24 9.85
C TYR A 172 -22.22 37.33 11.09
N VAL A 173 -22.57 36.17 11.66
CA VAL A 173 -23.36 36.04 12.87
C VAL A 173 -22.41 36.05 14.07
N PRO A 174 -22.40 37.10 14.91
CA PRO A 174 -21.52 37.16 16.05
C PRO A 174 -21.90 36.10 17.09
N ASN A 175 -20.90 35.40 17.60
CA ASN A 175 -20.98 34.45 18.69
C ASN A 175 -21.50 35.17 19.94
N PRO A 176 -22.63 34.74 20.52
CA PRO A 176 -23.22 35.41 21.68
C PRO A 176 -22.36 35.31 22.95
N ALA A 177 -21.42 34.36 23.01
CA ALA A 177 -20.54 34.16 24.17
C ALA A 177 -19.30 35.07 24.12
N THR A 178 -18.69 35.28 22.95
CA THR A 178 -17.48 36.10 22.80
C THR A 178 -17.74 37.50 22.22
N GLY A 179 -18.87 37.69 21.53
CA GLY A 179 -19.19 38.91 20.77
C GLY A 179 -18.45 39.03 19.44
N ASP A 180 -17.69 38.01 19.05
CA ASP A 180 -16.88 37.97 17.83
C ASP A 180 -17.45 36.99 16.79
N ILE A 181 -16.91 36.90 15.59
CA ILE A 181 -17.46 36.07 14.50
C ILE A 181 -17.06 34.58 14.58
N TYR A 182 -16.19 34.21 15.52
CA TYR A 182 -15.60 32.87 15.62
C TYR A 182 -16.36 31.93 16.55
N TYR A 183 -16.46 30.67 16.12
CA TYR A 183 -17.04 29.56 16.86
C TYR A 183 -16.05 28.39 16.89
N ALA A 184 -16.05 27.62 17.98
CA ALA A 184 -15.30 26.38 18.07
C ALA A 184 -16.14 25.20 17.56
N ALA A 185 -15.54 24.33 16.73
CA ALA A 185 -16.17 23.07 16.35
C ALA A 185 -16.37 22.18 17.60
N PRO A 186 -17.55 21.56 17.75
CA PRO A 186 -17.79 20.61 18.83
C PRO A 186 -17.09 19.27 18.60
N TYR A 187 -16.85 18.91 17.34
CA TYR A 187 -16.22 17.67 16.91
C TYR A 187 -14.79 17.91 16.44
N PRO A 188 -13.88 16.94 16.66
CA PRO A 188 -12.52 17.04 16.16
C PRO A 188 -12.46 16.91 14.64
N SER A 189 -11.37 17.41 14.07
CA SER A 189 -11.18 17.47 12.62
C SER A 189 -10.98 16.10 11.96
N GLN A 190 -10.29 15.17 12.63
CA GLN A 190 -10.02 13.81 12.17
C GLN A 190 -9.52 13.72 10.72
N CYS A 191 -8.70 14.69 10.30
CA CYS A 191 -8.24 14.78 8.93
C CYS A 191 -6.99 13.96 8.68
N LEU A 192 -6.90 13.39 7.47
CA LEU A 192 -5.73 12.65 7.01
C LEU A 192 -4.55 13.60 6.85
N GLN A 193 -3.38 13.16 7.31
CA GLN A 193 -2.17 13.97 7.32
C GLN A 193 -1.21 13.58 6.17
N PRO A 194 -1.15 14.37 5.08
CA PRO A 194 -0.23 14.10 3.99
C PRO A 194 1.21 14.45 4.37
N THR A 195 2.15 13.74 3.73
CA THR A 195 3.58 13.96 3.90
C THR A 195 4.22 14.41 2.60
N ALA A 196 5.18 15.33 2.70
CA ALA A 196 5.95 15.77 1.56
C ALA A 196 7.04 14.76 1.18
N ASP A 197 7.35 14.68 -0.11
CA ASP A 197 8.39 13.80 -0.64
C ASP A 197 9.78 14.17 -0.10
N TYR A 198 10.29 13.36 0.82
CA TYR A 198 11.61 13.57 1.42
C TYR A 198 12.75 13.41 0.41
N GLU A 199 12.62 12.54 -0.60
CA GLU A 199 13.71 12.32 -1.57
C GLU A 199 13.87 13.52 -2.49
N ARG A 200 12.74 14.11 -2.89
CA ARG A 200 12.73 15.30 -3.74
C ARG A 200 13.01 16.59 -2.99
N TRP A 201 12.42 16.76 -1.80
CA TRP A 201 12.42 18.03 -1.06
C TRP A 201 13.32 18.04 0.17
N GLY A 202 13.80 16.89 0.65
CA GLY A 202 14.55 16.78 1.91
C GLY A 202 13.66 17.03 3.14
N ASP A 203 14.27 17.41 4.26
CA ASP A 203 13.54 17.69 5.50
C ASP A 203 12.81 19.04 5.43
N ILE A 204 11.48 19.01 5.41
CA ILE A 204 10.63 20.21 5.37
C ILE A 204 10.20 20.70 6.76
N SER A 205 10.54 19.96 7.81
CA SER A 205 10.04 20.18 9.18
C SER A 205 10.42 21.56 9.74
N SER A 206 11.55 22.12 9.31
CA SER A 206 12.00 23.45 9.71
C SER A 206 11.13 24.59 9.19
N ILE A 207 10.42 24.36 8.08
CA ILE A 207 9.57 25.37 7.41
C ILE A 207 8.12 25.20 7.81
N THR A 208 7.64 23.96 7.90
CA THR A 208 6.29 23.68 8.38
C THR A 208 6.15 23.80 9.89
N GLY A 209 7.25 23.66 10.63
CA GLY A 209 7.23 23.51 12.08
C GLY A 209 6.67 22.17 12.55
N LEU A 210 6.51 21.20 11.63
CA LEU A 210 5.92 19.90 11.89
C LEU A 210 6.92 18.78 11.59
N ASP A 211 7.12 17.88 12.56
CA ASP A 211 7.98 16.71 12.38
C ASP A 211 7.46 15.75 11.29
N ASN A 212 8.36 14.87 10.81
CA ASN A 212 8.09 13.80 9.84
C ASN A 212 7.60 14.31 8.48
N ASN A 213 8.12 15.47 8.01
CA ASN A 213 7.75 16.05 6.72
C ASN A 213 6.25 16.26 6.52
N ARG A 214 5.52 16.47 7.62
CA ARG A 214 4.08 16.68 7.60
C ARG A 214 3.73 18.02 6.99
N LEU A 215 2.69 18.02 6.16
CA LEU A 215 2.15 19.25 5.58
C LEU A 215 1.07 19.86 6.50
N PRO A 216 1.14 21.14 6.86
CA PRO A 216 0.13 21.82 7.65
C PRO A 216 -1.22 21.85 6.93
N LEU A 217 -2.26 21.57 7.70
CA LEU A 217 -3.65 21.56 7.25
C LEU A 217 -4.39 22.80 7.75
N VAL A 218 -5.23 23.34 6.88
CA VAL A 218 -6.30 24.27 7.24
C VAL A 218 -7.54 23.45 7.48
N MET A 219 -8.10 23.57 8.69
CA MET A 219 -9.31 22.87 9.09
C MET A 219 -10.48 23.85 9.06
N THR A 220 -11.54 23.50 8.36
CA THR A 220 -12.78 24.27 8.26
C THR A 220 -13.95 23.41 8.68
N PHE A 221 -14.88 23.95 9.47
CA PHE A 221 -16.06 23.18 9.91
C PHE A 221 -17.31 23.67 9.20
N ASP A 222 -18.02 22.75 8.55
CA ASP A 222 -19.33 23.00 7.98
C ASP A 222 -20.41 22.63 9.00
N ALA A 223 -20.97 23.65 9.64
CA ALA A 223 -22.05 23.51 10.61
C ALA A 223 -23.38 23.02 10.02
N THR A 224 -23.53 22.96 8.70
CA THR A 224 -24.73 22.44 8.03
C THR A 224 -24.75 20.93 8.00
N TRP A 225 -23.57 20.34 7.82
CA TRP A 225 -23.36 18.89 7.75
C TRP A 225 -22.64 18.34 8.98
N GLU A 226 -22.34 19.20 9.96
CA GLU A 226 -21.62 18.90 11.19
C GLU A 226 -20.27 18.18 10.95
N ARG A 227 -19.56 18.58 9.89
CA ARG A 227 -18.34 17.92 9.44
C ARG A 227 -17.16 18.88 9.36
N THR A 228 -15.96 18.36 9.55
CA THR A 228 -14.72 19.10 9.29
C THR A 228 -14.21 18.75 7.90
N GLU A 229 -13.91 19.78 7.12
CA GLU A 229 -13.21 19.69 5.83
C GLU A 229 -11.79 20.23 6.02
N CYS A 230 -10.81 19.49 5.50
CA CYS A 230 -9.41 19.86 5.58
C CYS A 230 -8.79 20.02 4.21
N GLU A 231 -7.98 21.05 4.09
CA GLU A 231 -7.16 21.31 2.91
C GLU A 231 -5.72 21.58 3.35
N VAL A 232 -4.75 21.24 2.50
CA VAL A 232 -3.36 21.63 2.73
C VAL A 232 -3.27 23.16 2.59
N LEU A 233 -2.52 23.80 3.47
CA LEU A 233 -2.33 25.25 3.46
C LEU A 233 -1.76 25.70 2.10
N HIS A 234 -2.57 26.41 1.29
CA HIS A 234 -2.15 26.89 -0.04
C HIS A 234 -0.97 27.88 0.00
N GLU A 235 -0.70 28.51 1.15
CA GLU A 235 0.44 29.41 1.34
C GLU A 235 1.79 28.69 1.44
N LEU A 236 1.81 27.35 1.45
CA LEU A 236 3.03 26.56 1.24
C LEU A 236 3.49 26.68 -0.21
N PHE A 237 4.21 27.76 -0.44
CA PHE A 237 4.61 28.19 -1.76
C PHE A 237 6.08 28.58 -1.76
N ILE A 238 6.85 27.97 -2.65
CA ILE A 238 8.18 28.48 -2.98
C ILE A 238 8.02 29.29 -4.26
N SER A 239 8.08 30.61 -4.13
CA SER A 239 8.01 31.52 -5.28
C SER A 239 9.16 31.27 -6.25
N ALA A 240 8.94 31.49 -7.55
CA ALA A 240 10.03 31.54 -8.53
C ALA A 240 11.14 32.51 -8.08
N GLY A 241 12.37 32.00 -8.00
CA GLY A 241 13.56 32.66 -7.45
C GLY A 241 13.87 32.33 -5.99
N GLY A 242 12.99 31.58 -5.31
CA GLY A 242 13.22 31.04 -3.98
C GLY A 242 14.30 29.96 -3.97
N ALA A 243 15.02 29.84 -2.85
CA ALA A 243 16.05 28.84 -2.66
C ALA A 243 15.67 27.83 -1.57
N TRP A 244 15.88 26.54 -1.83
CA TRP A 244 15.68 25.44 -0.89
C TRP A 244 16.73 24.33 -1.13
N ASN A 245 17.36 23.82 -0.07
CA ASN A 245 18.47 22.85 -0.15
C ASN A 245 19.52 23.25 -1.20
N ASP A 246 19.93 24.52 -1.17
CA ASP A 246 20.89 25.12 -2.11
C ASP A 246 20.45 25.13 -3.59
N ASN A 247 19.20 24.77 -3.89
CA ASN A 247 18.61 24.84 -5.23
C ASN A 247 17.73 26.08 -5.38
N ILE A 248 17.89 26.81 -6.49
CA ILE A 248 17.03 27.94 -6.85
C ILE A 248 15.96 27.45 -7.83
N TYR A 249 14.70 27.66 -7.49
CA TYR A 249 13.56 27.24 -8.30
C TYR A 249 13.17 28.36 -9.26
N TYR A 250 13.02 28.06 -10.55
CA TYR A 250 12.67 29.06 -11.57
C TYR A 250 11.17 29.15 -11.85
N ALA A 251 10.40 28.27 -11.23
CA ALA A 251 8.96 28.24 -11.28
C ALA A 251 8.41 28.24 -9.85
N ASP A 252 7.16 28.66 -9.78
CA ASP A 252 6.32 28.60 -8.61
C ASP A 252 6.05 27.14 -8.24
N VAL A 253 6.39 26.75 -7.01
CA VAL A 253 6.15 25.40 -6.48
C VAL A 253 4.94 25.47 -5.55
N TYR A 254 3.90 24.71 -5.89
CA TYR A 254 2.67 24.64 -5.11
C TYR A 254 2.66 23.39 -4.22
N TRP A 255 1.67 23.30 -3.33
CA TRP A 255 1.60 22.20 -2.37
C TRP A 255 1.41 20.83 -3.04
N ASP A 256 0.72 20.76 -4.18
CA ASP A 256 0.54 19.54 -4.98
C ASP A 256 1.86 19.00 -5.53
N ASP A 257 2.86 19.87 -5.76
CA ASP A 257 4.22 19.45 -6.10
C ASP A 257 5.01 18.90 -4.90
N LEU A 258 4.60 19.26 -3.67
CA LEU A 258 5.26 18.83 -2.43
C LEU A 258 4.83 17.43 -2.01
N VAL A 259 3.58 17.05 -2.28
CA VAL A 259 3.03 15.76 -1.85
C VAL A 259 3.72 14.61 -2.58
N GLN A 260 3.99 13.54 -1.86
CA GLN A 260 4.53 12.31 -2.45
C GLN A 260 3.40 11.40 -2.94
N GLU A 261 3.41 11.05 -4.23
CA GLU A 261 2.53 10.02 -4.78
C GLU A 261 3.03 8.61 -4.44
N VAL A 262 2.10 7.68 -4.28
CA VAL A 262 2.42 6.25 -4.14
C VAL A 262 2.60 5.63 -5.52
N GLU A 263 3.85 5.34 -5.85
CA GLU A 263 4.19 4.63 -7.07
C GLU A 263 3.97 3.11 -6.95
N PHE A 264 3.02 2.57 -7.72
CA PHE A 264 2.77 1.12 -7.78
C PHE A 264 3.62 0.38 -8.80
N GLY A 265 4.10 1.05 -9.86
CA GLY A 265 4.95 0.41 -10.86
C GLY A 265 4.30 -0.88 -11.44
N ARG A 266 5.00 -2.02 -11.37
CA ARG A 266 4.47 -3.37 -11.73
C ARG A 266 3.27 -3.82 -10.90
N LEU A 267 3.11 -3.33 -9.67
CA LEU A 267 1.97 -3.65 -8.81
C LEU A 267 0.68 -2.96 -9.25
N ASN A 268 0.71 -2.09 -10.26
CA ASN A 268 -0.51 -1.64 -10.95
C ASN A 268 -1.32 -2.82 -11.51
N LEU A 269 -0.70 -4.00 -11.65
CA LEU A 269 -1.38 -5.25 -11.90
C LEU A 269 -2.51 -5.55 -10.90
N GLY A 270 -2.45 -5.07 -9.66
CA GLY A 270 -3.54 -5.27 -8.69
C GLY A 270 -4.87 -4.65 -9.12
N ARG A 271 -4.86 -3.73 -10.11
CA ARG A 271 -6.07 -3.16 -10.72
C ARG A 271 -6.58 -3.95 -11.91
N ALA A 272 -5.90 -5.04 -12.29
CA ALA A 272 -6.37 -5.92 -13.35
C ALA A 272 -7.62 -6.67 -12.90
N PRO A 273 -8.48 -7.10 -13.84
CA PRO A 273 -9.59 -8.00 -13.51
C PRO A 273 -9.10 -9.24 -12.77
N GLU A 274 -9.88 -9.72 -11.79
CA GLU A 274 -9.54 -10.86 -10.93
C GLU A 274 -9.14 -12.11 -11.73
N ALA A 275 -9.84 -12.36 -12.85
CA ALA A 275 -9.54 -13.41 -13.81
C ALA A 275 -8.06 -13.49 -14.26
N VAL A 276 -7.38 -12.34 -14.38
CA VAL A 276 -5.96 -12.29 -14.79
C VAL A 276 -5.05 -12.82 -13.69
N LEU A 277 -5.38 -12.54 -12.44
CA LEU A 277 -4.65 -13.04 -11.28
C LEU A 277 -4.94 -14.52 -11.06
N ASP A 278 -6.19 -14.95 -11.24
CA ASP A 278 -6.58 -16.36 -11.19
C ASP A 278 -5.84 -17.23 -12.21
N ASP A 279 -5.74 -16.79 -13.47
CA ASP A 279 -4.98 -17.51 -14.49
C ASP A 279 -3.49 -17.65 -14.12
N SER A 280 -2.93 -16.56 -13.58
CA SER A 280 -1.53 -16.51 -13.18
C SER A 280 -1.28 -17.40 -11.96
N PHE A 281 -2.23 -17.45 -11.03
CA PHE A 281 -2.20 -18.40 -9.92
C PHE A 281 -2.23 -19.84 -10.41
N ASP A 282 -3.13 -20.16 -11.34
CA ASP A 282 -3.25 -21.50 -11.91
C ASP A 282 -1.97 -21.95 -12.64
N GLU A 283 -1.28 -21.02 -13.31
CA GLU A 283 0.04 -21.28 -13.93
C GLU A 283 1.11 -21.59 -12.88
N ALA A 284 1.13 -20.83 -11.77
CA ALA A 284 2.04 -21.08 -10.66
C ALA A 284 1.78 -22.46 -10.02
N ILE A 285 0.51 -22.80 -9.73
CA ILE A 285 0.14 -24.10 -9.16
C ILE A 285 0.50 -25.26 -10.09
N ARG A 286 0.25 -25.13 -11.40
CA ARG A 286 0.67 -26.15 -12.38
C ARG A 286 2.18 -26.35 -12.39
N SER A 287 2.95 -25.28 -12.24
CA SER A 287 4.41 -25.36 -12.19
C SER A 287 4.90 -26.02 -10.89
N ILE A 288 4.29 -25.68 -9.75
CA ILE A 288 4.60 -26.27 -8.44
C ILE A 288 4.30 -27.78 -8.43
N ASN A 289 3.13 -28.20 -8.92
CA ASN A 289 2.75 -29.61 -8.95
C ASN A 289 3.63 -30.46 -9.88
N LYS A 290 4.20 -29.84 -10.94
CA LYS A 290 5.13 -30.51 -11.87
C LYS A 290 6.58 -30.50 -11.38
N ALA A 291 6.90 -29.70 -10.37
CA ALA A 291 8.26 -29.56 -9.90
C ALA A 291 8.74 -30.86 -9.26
N ARG A 292 9.94 -31.30 -9.64
CA ARG A 292 10.63 -32.42 -9.00
C ARG A 292 11.22 -32.03 -7.64
N ASP A 293 11.67 -30.79 -7.52
CA ASP A 293 12.25 -30.25 -6.29
C ASP A 293 11.84 -28.79 -6.12
N ILE A 294 11.63 -28.37 -4.88
CA ILE A 294 11.20 -27.02 -4.51
C ILE A 294 12.17 -26.48 -3.44
N THR A 295 12.82 -25.38 -3.76
CA THR A 295 13.75 -24.68 -2.87
C THR A 295 13.46 -23.18 -2.86
N LEU A 296 14.17 -22.42 -2.03
CA LEU A 296 14.05 -20.97 -1.95
C LEU A 296 15.29 -20.30 -2.52
N ASP A 297 15.11 -19.20 -3.22
CA ASP A 297 16.20 -18.30 -3.61
C ASP A 297 16.67 -17.47 -2.39
N ALA A 298 17.79 -16.77 -2.53
CA ALA A 298 18.32 -15.82 -1.54
C ALA A 298 17.32 -14.72 -1.12
N SER A 299 16.38 -14.39 -2.01
CA SER A 299 15.28 -13.46 -1.75
C SER A 299 14.03 -14.11 -1.12
N GLY A 300 14.00 -15.44 -0.98
CA GLY A 300 12.87 -16.22 -0.48
C GLY A 300 11.94 -16.80 -1.56
N ARG A 301 12.12 -16.44 -2.84
CA ARG A 301 11.25 -16.89 -3.94
C ARG A 301 11.28 -18.40 -4.11
N LEU A 302 10.15 -18.99 -4.49
CA LEU A 302 10.08 -20.41 -4.86
C LEU A 302 10.90 -20.67 -6.12
N VAL A 303 11.84 -21.60 -6.02
CA VAL A 303 12.68 -22.11 -7.11
C VAL A 303 12.29 -23.54 -7.38
N LEU A 304 11.79 -23.77 -8.59
CA LEU A 304 11.28 -25.05 -9.04
C LEU A 304 12.31 -25.72 -9.93
N THR A 305 12.65 -26.97 -9.63
CA THR A 305 13.42 -27.84 -10.52
C THR A 305 12.45 -28.71 -11.30
N THR A 306 12.46 -28.62 -12.62
CA THR A 306 11.59 -29.41 -13.50
C THR A 306 12.42 -30.32 -14.39
N ASP A 307 11.93 -31.53 -14.62
CA ASP A 307 12.54 -32.50 -15.51
C ASP A 307 12.05 -32.26 -16.95
N ILE A 308 12.98 -32.12 -17.89
CA ILE A 308 12.68 -32.04 -19.33
C ILE A 308 12.93 -33.41 -19.95
N TYR A 309 11.87 -34.00 -20.51
CA TYR A 309 11.93 -35.28 -21.20
C TYR A 309 11.96 -35.09 -22.72
N ASP A 310 12.62 -36.02 -23.42
CA ASP A 310 12.50 -36.13 -24.87
C ASP A 310 11.14 -36.74 -25.21
N GLU A 311 10.31 -35.99 -25.93
CA GLU A 311 8.96 -36.41 -26.30
C GLU A 311 8.94 -37.55 -27.34
N PHE A 312 10.07 -37.85 -27.99
CA PHE A 312 10.16 -38.85 -29.06
C PHE A 312 11.06 -40.05 -28.74
N VAL A 313 11.84 -39.98 -27.66
CA VAL A 313 12.79 -41.04 -27.28
C VAL A 313 12.41 -41.59 -25.92
N ALA A 314 11.99 -42.85 -25.90
CA ALA A 314 11.76 -43.61 -24.68
C ALA A 314 12.94 -44.53 -24.37
N ASP A 315 13.15 -44.82 -23.08
CA ASP A 315 14.12 -45.81 -22.62
C ASP A 315 13.69 -47.25 -22.97
N GLU A 316 14.50 -48.24 -22.58
CA GLU A 316 14.19 -49.65 -22.83
C GLU A 316 12.89 -50.14 -22.14
N ASN A 317 12.36 -49.39 -21.18
CA ASN A 317 11.13 -49.68 -20.44
C ASN A 317 9.90 -48.95 -21.01
N GLY A 318 10.09 -48.04 -21.97
CA GLY A 318 9.03 -47.22 -22.55
C GLY A 318 8.78 -45.90 -21.81
N ASP A 319 9.63 -45.54 -20.85
CA ASP A 319 9.55 -44.27 -20.13
C ASP A 319 10.27 -43.16 -20.94
N PRO A 320 9.73 -41.92 -20.99
CA PRO A 320 10.37 -40.82 -21.68
C PRO A 320 11.80 -40.58 -21.16
N LEU A 321 12.76 -40.39 -22.07
CA LEU A 321 14.15 -40.18 -21.68
C LEU A 321 14.33 -38.78 -21.08
N LEU A 322 14.82 -38.70 -19.84
CA LEU A 322 15.21 -37.44 -19.22
C LEU A 322 16.39 -36.83 -19.98
N LEU A 323 16.20 -35.63 -20.55
CA LEU A 323 17.23 -34.88 -21.25
C LEU A 323 18.04 -34.03 -20.28
N GLU A 324 17.36 -33.18 -19.53
CA GLU A 324 17.96 -32.18 -18.66
C GLU A 324 17.00 -31.79 -17.54
N THR A 325 17.55 -31.25 -16.44
CA THR A 325 16.79 -30.62 -15.37
C THR A 325 16.93 -29.10 -15.48
N VAL A 326 15.82 -28.38 -15.53
CA VAL A 326 15.81 -26.91 -15.55
C VAL A 326 15.36 -26.38 -14.21
N VAL A 327 16.18 -25.50 -13.65
CA VAL A 327 15.92 -24.80 -12.39
C VAL A 327 15.44 -23.40 -12.72
N LYS A 328 14.21 -23.06 -12.32
CA LYS A 328 13.61 -21.75 -12.57
C LYS A 328 12.89 -21.23 -11.34
N ALA A 329 13.17 -19.98 -10.98
CA ALA A 329 12.40 -19.26 -9.97
C ALA A 329 11.05 -18.82 -10.55
N ILE A 330 10.00 -18.82 -9.72
CA ILE A 330 8.74 -18.13 -10.04
C ILE A 330 9.05 -16.62 -10.04
N ASP A 331 9.34 -16.08 -11.23
CA ASP A 331 9.84 -14.72 -11.42
C ASP A 331 8.83 -13.79 -12.10
N SER A 332 7.65 -14.31 -12.46
CA SER A 332 6.55 -13.52 -12.99
C SER A 332 5.97 -12.62 -11.91
N PRO A 333 5.85 -11.31 -12.16
CA PRO A 333 5.16 -10.42 -11.23
C PRO A 333 3.70 -10.83 -10.99
N LYS A 334 3.04 -11.42 -11.99
CA LYS A 334 1.64 -11.81 -11.89
C LYS A 334 1.43 -13.03 -11.02
N GLU A 335 2.26 -14.05 -11.21
CA GLU A 335 2.22 -15.28 -10.41
C GLU A 335 2.50 -14.95 -8.94
N ASN A 336 3.54 -14.15 -8.66
CA ASN A 336 3.86 -13.74 -7.30
C ASN A 336 2.76 -12.89 -6.67
N LEU A 337 2.15 -11.95 -7.41
CA LEU A 337 1.04 -11.18 -6.85
C LEU A 337 -0.18 -12.07 -6.55
N ALA A 338 -0.46 -13.05 -7.40
CA ALA A 338 -1.58 -13.95 -7.19
C ALA A 338 -1.34 -14.91 -6.00
N LEU A 339 -0.11 -15.42 -5.83
CA LEU A 339 0.31 -16.18 -4.65
C LEU A 339 0.18 -15.34 -3.37
N TYR A 340 0.58 -14.06 -3.42
CA TYR A 340 0.40 -13.11 -2.32
C TYR A 340 -1.07 -12.95 -1.94
N VAL A 341 -1.95 -12.69 -2.91
CA VAL A 341 -3.40 -12.52 -2.68
C VAL A 341 -3.99 -13.78 -2.06
N LYS A 342 -3.70 -14.95 -2.62
CA LYS A 342 -4.26 -16.22 -2.13
C LYS A 342 -3.81 -16.51 -0.71
N LEU A 343 -2.53 -16.33 -0.41
CA LEU A 343 -1.99 -16.56 0.93
C LEU A 343 -2.58 -15.57 1.95
N MET A 344 -2.64 -14.28 1.63
CA MET A 344 -3.22 -13.27 2.53
C MET A 344 -4.73 -13.42 2.74
N ARG A 345 -5.47 -13.91 1.74
CA ARG A 345 -6.92 -14.15 1.85
C ARG A 345 -7.21 -15.46 2.58
N ASP A 346 -6.59 -16.56 2.20
CA ASP A 346 -7.03 -17.89 2.60
C ASP A 346 -6.07 -18.57 3.58
N GLY A 347 -4.93 -17.97 3.92
CA GLY A 347 -3.88 -18.58 4.74
C GLY A 347 -3.11 -19.71 4.04
N HIS A 348 -3.57 -20.18 2.89
CA HIS A 348 -2.97 -21.30 2.18
C HIS A 348 -3.05 -21.15 0.66
N LEU A 349 -2.27 -21.95 -0.08
CA LEU A 349 -2.25 -21.97 -1.55
C LEU A 349 -3.20 -23.02 -2.16
N ILE A 350 -4.08 -23.65 -1.37
CA ILE A 350 -5.07 -24.62 -1.86
C ILE A 350 -6.19 -23.89 -2.59
N THR A 351 -6.63 -24.43 -3.73
CA THR A 351 -7.81 -23.93 -4.45
C THR A 351 -9.05 -24.68 -3.94
N PRO A 352 -9.99 -23.99 -3.28
CA PRO A 352 -11.24 -24.59 -2.82
C PRO A 352 -12.02 -25.21 -3.98
N ALA A 353 -12.72 -26.32 -3.73
CA ALA A 353 -13.42 -27.05 -4.79
C ALA A 353 -14.48 -26.21 -5.52
N ASP A 354 -15.22 -25.35 -4.82
CA ASP A 354 -16.20 -24.42 -5.41
C ASP A 354 -15.58 -23.36 -6.32
N ASP A 355 -14.36 -22.93 -6.04
CA ASP A 355 -13.58 -21.97 -6.85
C ASP A 355 -12.86 -22.59 -8.05
N ARG A 356 -12.96 -23.92 -8.26
CA ARG A 356 -12.28 -24.62 -9.35
C ARG A 356 -12.97 -24.53 -10.71
N LEU A 357 -14.04 -23.77 -10.80
CA LEU A 357 -14.71 -23.48 -12.08
C LEU A 357 -13.78 -22.72 -13.03
N ALA A 358 -13.97 -22.93 -14.33
CA ALA A 358 -13.18 -22.25 -15.35
C ALA A 358 -13.36 -20.73 -15.26
N VAL A 359 -12.27 -20.00 -15.42
CA VAL A 359 -12.25 -18.54 -15.35
C VAL A 359 -13.07 -17.95 -16.50
N GLU A 360 -14.13 -17.20 -16.19
CA GLU A 360 -14.90 -16.49 -17.21
C GLU A 360 -14.21 -15.19 -17.64
N HIS A 361 -13.50 -15.20 -18.76
CA HIS A 361 -12.87 -13.99 -19.32
C HIS A 361 -13.86 -12.97 -19.95
N SER A 362 -15.18 -13.19 -19.86
CA SER A 362 -16.10 -12.71 -20.90
C SER A 362 -17.06 -11.58 -20.55
N LEU A 363 -17.31 -11.17 -19.31
CA LEU A 363 -18.37 -10.15 -19.09
C LEU A 363 -17.89 -8.70 -18.97
N ASN A 364 -16.80 -8.41 -18.26
CA ASN A 364 -16.40 -7.00 -18.00
C ASN A 364 -15.00 -6.63 -18.54
N GLY A 365 -14.26 -7.59 -19.13
CA GLY A 365 -12.87 -7.42 -19.57
C GLY A 365 -12.65 -6.94 -21.01
N GLY A 366 -13.71 -6.59 -21.74
CA GLY A 366 -13.57 -5.92 -23.04
C GLY A 366 -12.91 -6.76 -24.15
N ILE A 367 -13.13 -8.09 -24.21
CA ILE A 367 -12.80 -8.83 -25.44
C ILE A 367 -13.78 -8.35 -26.53
N PRO A 368 -13.29 -7.78 -27.64
CA PRO A 368 -14.18 -7.38 -28.72
C PRO A 368 -14.90 -8.60 -29.28
N ALA A 369 -16.22 -8.51 -29.45
CA ALA A 369 -17.07 -9.62 -29.90
C ALA A 369 -16.60 -10.33 -31.19
N TRP A 370 -15.81 -9.67 -32.04
CA TRP A 370 -15.23 -10.25 -33.24
C TRP A 370 -14.07 -11.22 -32.97
N LYS A 371 -13.38 -11.10 -31.82
CA LYS A 371 -12.35 -12.05 -31.37
C LYS A 371 -12.92 -13.32 -30.74
N GLN A 372 -14.18 -13.26 -30.26
CA GLN A 372 -14.94 -14.42 -29.79
C GLN A 372 -15.49 -15.28 -30.95
N LEU A 373 -15.64 -14.71 -32.14
CA LEU A 373 -16.20 -15.39 -33.31
C LEU A 373 -15.19 -16.27 -34.08
N GLU A 374 -13.89 -16.14 -33.79
CA GLU A 374 -12.81 -16.87 -34.48
C GLU A 374 -12.05 -17.85 -33.56
N LEU A 375 -12.44 -17.97 -32.29
CA LEU A 375 -11.92 -18.98 -31.37
C LEU A 375 -12.80 -20.23 -31.47
N GLU A 376 -12.37 -21.21 -32.27
CA GLU A 376 -12.94 -22.58 -32.25
C GLU A 376 -12.63 -23.32 -30.93
N ASP A 377 -11.65 -22.85 -30.16
CA ASP A 377 -11.46 -23.21 -28.75
C ASP A 377 -12.25 -22.24 -27.88
N GLY A 378 -13.43 -22.67 -27.43
CA GLY A 378 -14.18 -21.98 -26.39
C GLY A 378 -13.38 -21.87 -25.07
N PRO A 379 -13.88 -21.11 -24.07
CA PRO A 379 -13.26 -21.08 -22.75
C PRO A 379 -13.07 -22.51 -22.24
N SER A 380 -11.90 -22.81 -21.69
CA SER A 380 -11.55 -24.17 -21.26
C SER A 380 -12.63 -24.73 -20.35
N THR A 381 -13.13 -25.94 -20.63
CA THR A 381 -14.05 -26.64 -19.72
C THR A 381 -13.29 -27.39 -18.61
N SER A 382 -11.95 -27.30 -18.58
CA SER A 382 -11.14 -27.94 -17.55
C SER A 382 -11.27 -27.21 -16.22
N LEU A 383 -11.40 -27.96 -15.13
CA LEU A 383 -11.33 -27.41 -13.78
C LEU A 383 -9.97 -26.76 -13.53
N ARG A 384 -9.97 -25.69 -12.73
CA ARG A 384 -8.74 -25.06 -12.26
C ARG A 384 -7.93 -26.06 -11.42
N PRO A 385 -6.59 -26.01 -11.53
CA PRO A 385 -5.71 -26.88 -10.76
C PRO A 385 -5.81 -26.56 -9.27
N THR A 386 -5.69 -27.56 -8.41
CA THR A 386 -5.42 -27.38 -6.98
C THR A 386 -4.01 -27.85 -6.68
N ILE A 387 -3.37 -27.24 -5.68
CA ILE A 387 -2.01 -27.61 -5.25
C ILE A 387 -1.99 -29.04 -4.67
N ASP A 388 -0.94 -29.80 -4.96
CA ASP A 388 -0.71 -31.11 -4.35
C ASP A 388 -0.14 -30.93 -2.93
N ILE A 389 -1.01 -31.15 -1.94
CA ILE A 389 -0.70 -30.95 -0.52
C ILE A 389 0.40 -31.89 -0.04
N GLU A 390 0.38 -33.16 -0.45
CA GLU A 390 1.39 -34.14 -0.01
C GLU A 390 2.75 -33.82 -0.62
N HIS A 391 2.76 -33.45 -1.90
CA HIS A 391 3.97 -33.06 -2.61
C HIS A 391 4.66 -31.87 -1.94
N VAL A 392 3.93 -30.78 -1.68
CA VAL A 392 4.47 -29.57 -1.02
C VAL A 392 4.93 -29.86 0.41
N LYS A 393 4.17 -30.66 1.18
CA LYS A 393 4.57 -31.10 2.53
C LYS A 393 5.86 -31.92 2.51
N SER A 394 6.10 -32.70 1.45
CA SER A 394 7.30 -33.51 1.34
C SER A 394 8.60 -32.68 1.30
N PHE A 395 8.53 -31.42 0.87
CA PHE A 395 9.64 -30.46 0.86
C PHE A 395 9.73 -29.57 2.10
N GLY A 396 8.91 -29.83 3.13
CA GLY A 396 8.90 -29.03 4.35
C GLY A 396 8.26 -27.64 4.21
N LEU A 397 7.45 -27.43 3.17
CA LEU A 397 6.67 -26.20 2.94
C LEU A 397 5.20 -26.38 3.39
N GLY A 398 4.99 -27.18 4.44
CA GLY A 398 3.66 -27.63 4.84
C GLY A 398 2.71 -26.52 5.29
N TYR A 399 3.24 -25.41 5.79
CA TYR A 399 2.49 -24.21 6.17
C TYR A 399 1.79 -23.55 4.97
N LEU A 400 2.36 -23.63 3.74
CA LEU A 400 1.66 -23.08 2.56
C LEU A 400 0.39 -23.88 2.17
N VAL A 401 0.14 -25.02 2.82
CA VAL A 401 -0.92 -25.98 2.50
C VAL A 401 -1.53 -26.61 3.77
N ASP A 402 -1.60 -25.84 4.85
CA ASP A 402 -2.03 -26.30 6.18
C ASP A 402 -3.51 -26.04 6.50
N ALA A 403 -4.35 -25.93 5.47
CA ALA A 403 -5.79 -25.73 5.61
C ALA A 403 -6.45 -26.66 6.65
N LYS A 404 -7.24 -26.07 7.56
CA LYS A 404 -7.83 -26.74 8.72
C LYS A 404 -8.83 -27.85 8.35
N TYR A 405 -9.50 -27.71 7.20
CA TYR A 405 -10.58 -28.60 6.75
C TYR A 405 -10.23 -29.38 5.48
N ALA A 406 -8.95 -29.69 5.25
CA ALA A 406 -8.54 -30.52 4.12
C ALA A 406 -9.10 -31.95 4.24
N GLN A 407 -9.80 -32.41 3.21
CA GLN A 407 -10.40 -33.73 3.13
C GLN A 407 -10.41 -34.26 1.70
N THR A 408 -10.66 -35.56 1.54
CA THR A 408 -10.92 -36.15 0.23
C THR A 408 -12.32 -35.73 -0.25
N TYR A 409 -12.40 -35.22 -1.47
CA TYR A 409 -13.65 -34.87 -2.13
C TYR A 409 -13.64 -35.34 -3.58
N TYR A 410 -14.83 -35.43 -4.17
CA TYR A 410 -15.04 -35.90 -5.53
C TYR A 410 -15.74 -34.82 -6.34
N THR A 411 -15.24 -34.55 -7.54
CA THR A 411 -15.86 -33.58 -8.46
C THR A 411 -16.47 -34.27 -9.66
N THR A 412 -17.60 -33.74 -10.13
CA THR A 412 -18.22 -34.11 -11.40
C THR A 412 -18.93 -32.91 -12.01
N THR A 413 -19.26 -33.00 -13.29
CA THR A 413 -20.02 -31.96 -13.99
C THR A 413 -21.45 -32.46 -14.21
N ASP A 414 -22.44 -31.65 -13.83
CA ASP A 414 -23.84 -31.99 -14.09
C ASP A 414 -24.21 -31.86 -15.59
N ALA A 415 -25.45 -32.20 -15.93
CA ALA A 415 -25.95 -32.12 -17.31
C ALA A 415 -26.05 -30.67 -17.85
N GLN A 416 -25.89 -29.67 -16.98
CA GLN A 416 -25.96 -28.25 -17.28
C GLN A 416 -24.56 -27.60 -17.35
N GLY A 417 -23.50 -28.34 -17.04
CA GLY A 417 -22.13 -27.82 -17.01
C GLY A 417 -21.66 -27.29 -15.65
N ASN A 418 -22.49 -27.38 -14.59
CA ASN A 418 -22.11 -26.91 -13.27
C ASN A 418 -21.24 -27.96 -12.54
N LEU A 419 -20.29 -27.46 -11.75
CA LEU A 419 -19.47 -28.29 -10.88
C LEU A 419 -20.30 -28.80 -9.70
N VAL A 420 -20.29 -30.11 -9.50
CA VAL A 420 -20.89 -30.79 -8.35
C VAL A 420 -19.75 -31.35 -7.51
N VAL A 421 -19.68 -30.92 -6.25
CA VAL A 421 -18.72 -31.40 -5.25
C VAL A 421 -19.42 -32.38 -4.32
N SER A 422 -18.83 -33.55 -4.10
CA SER A 422 -19.35 -34.57 -3.19
C SER A 422 -18.27 -35.03 -2.21
N SER A 423 -18.65 -35.27 -0.96
CA SER A 423 -17.79 -35.90 0.05
C SER A 423 -17.78 -37.44 -0.06
N GLU A 424 -18.65 -38.01 -0.88
CA GLU A 424 -18.79 -39.45 -1.05
C GLU A 424 -18.38 -39.88 -2.47
N PRO A 425 -17.74 -41.04 -2.64
CA PRO A 425 -17.33 -41.53 -3.94
C PRO A 425 -18.54 -41.73 -4.86
N CYS A 426 -18.46 -41.18 -6.07
CA CYS A 426 -19.50 -41.29 -7.08
C CYS A 426 -18.98 -41.84 -8.41
N THR A 427 -19.87 -42.47 -9.19
CA THR A 427 -19.49 -43.12 -10.45
C THR A 427 -19.18 -42.06 -11.51
N GLY A 428 -17.94 -42.03 -11.99
CA GLY A 428 -17.49 -41.04 -12.99
C GLY A 428 -16.98 -39.73 -12.40
N CYS A 429 -16.76 -39.67 -11.09
CA CYS A 429 -16.19 -38.52 -10.41
C CYS A 429 -14.66 -38.65 -10.30
N GLU A 430 -13.97 -37.51 -10.32
CA GLU A 430 -12.53 -37.44 -10.08
C GLU A 430 -12.27 -37.19 -8.58
N GLU A 431 -11.35 -37.95 -8.00
CA GLU A 431 -10.96 -37.83 -6.59
C GLU A 431 -9.89 -36.75 -6.41
N TRP A 432 -10.06 -35.94 -5.37
CA TRP A 432 -9.16 -34.86 -5.00
C TRP A 432 -8.96 -34.82 -3.49
N TYR A 433 -7.86 -34.21 -3.05
CA TYR A 433 -7.58 -33.94 -1.64
C TYR A 433 -7.33 -32.45 -1.43
N GLY A 434 -8.12 -31.81 -0.58
CA GLY A 434 -8.06 -30.36 -0.33
C GLY A 434 -9.30 -29.81 0.37
N THR A 435 -9.58 -28.52 0.21
CA THR A 435 -10.76 -27.87 0.81
C THR A 435 -11.92 -27.83 -0.19
N THR A 436 -13.15 -27.90 0.32
CA THR A 436 -14.36 -27.80 -0.53
C THR A 436 -14.84 -26.38 -0.72
N THR A 437 -14.59 -25.52 0.27
CA THR A 437 -14.97 -24.10 0.34
C THR A 437 -13.90 -23.36 1.14
N SER A 438 -13.76 -22.05 0.96
CA SER A 438 -12.92 -21.23 1.84
C SER A 438 -13.45 -21.23 3.27
N SER A 439 -12.55 -21.09 4.24
CA SER A 439 -12.85 -21.05 5.67
C SER A 439 -12.50 -19.68 6.24
N GLU A 440 -13.34 -19.12 7.11
CA GLU A 440 -13.00 -17.91 7.88
C GLU A 440 -11.96 -18.18 8.97
N ASP A 441 -11.78 -19.46 9.34
CA ASP A 441 -10.76 -19.89 10.29
C ASP A 441 -9.37 -20.05 9.64
N ASP A 442 -9.28 -20.05 8.32
CA ASP A 442 -8.00 -20.13 7.60
C ASP A 442 -7.58 -18.70 7.20
N PHE A 443 -6.47 -18.21 7.76
CA PHE A 443 -5.93 -16.88 7.51
C PHE A 443 -4.40 -16.91 7.57
N CYS A 444 -3.75 -15.94 6.91
CA CYS A 444 -2.29 -15.84 6.87
C CYS A 444 -1.72 -15.59 8.27
N GLU A 445 -0.97 -16.56 8.81
CA GLU A 445 -0.37 -16.47 10.14
C GLU A 445 1.09 -16.94 10.20
N ASP A 446 1.82 -16.51 11.24
CA ASP A 446 3.13 -17.03 11.60
C ASP A 446 4.15 -17.16 10.43
N GLU A 447 4.36 -18.38 9.94
CA GLU A 447 5.35 -18.75 8.91
C GLU A 447 4.93 -18.31 7.50
N ASP A 448 3.66 -17.95 7.29
CA ASP A 448 3.13 -17.47 6.01
C ASP A 448 3.59 -16.05 5.69
N PHE A 449 3.70 -15.19 6.70
CA PHE A 449 4.07 -13.78 6.50
C PHE A 449 5.41 -13.60 5.78
N PRO A 450 6.46 -14.37 6.12
CA PRO A 450 7.69 -14.40 5.33
C PRO A 450 7.48 -14.66 3.83
N PHE A 451 6.59 -15.59 3.48
CA PHE A 451 6.28 -15.92 2.09
C PHE A 451 5.42 -14.85 1.44
N ALA A 452 4.40 -14.36 2.13
CA ALA A 452 3.56 -13.26 1.67
C ALA A 452 4.40 -12.00 1.36
N ALA A 453 5.33 -11.63 2.26
CA ALA A 453 6.24 -10.50 2.05
C ALA A 453 7.16 -10.73 0.83
N THR A 454 7.69 -11.94 0.69
CA THR A 454 8.53 -12.33 -0.45
C THR A 454 7.77 -12.25 -1.78
N PHE A 455 6.54 -12.79 -1.82
CA PHE A 455 5.68 -12.78 -3.01
C PHE A 455 5.31 -11.35 -3.39
N PHE A 456 4.96 -10.52 -2.41
CA PHE A 456 4.71 -9.09 -2.62
C PHE A 456 5.96 -8.39 -3.20
N ALA A 457 7.13 -8.61 -2.61
CA ALA A 457 8.40 -8.03 -3.08
C ALA A 457 8.76 -8.49 -4.49
N SER A 458 8.49 -9.75 -4.82
CA SER A 458 8.78 -10.35 -6.12
C SER A 458 7.83 -9.86 -7.23
N ALA A 459 6.63 -9.44 -6.86
CA ALA A 459 5.69 -8.76 -7.74
C ALA A 459 6.05 -7.29 -7.99
N ALA A 460 6.78 -6.66 -7.06
CA ALA A 460 7.18 -5.26 -7.16
C ALA A 460 8.28 -5.00 -8.21
N ASP A 461 8.51 -3.72 -8.50
CA ASP A 461 9.62 -3.31 -9.36
C ASP A 461 10.97 -3.46 -8.67
N LYS A 462 11.93 -4.01 -9.41
CA LYS A 462 13.28 -4.37 -8.93
C LYS A 462 14.09 -3.20 -8.34
N THR A 463 13.71 -1.95 -8.65
CA THR A 463 14.46 -0.74 -8.29
C THR A 463 13.63 0.25 -7.45
N GLY A 464 12.50 -0.18 -6.89
CA GLY A 464 11.65 0.65 -6.04
C GLY A 464 11.86 0.41 -4.54
N LYS A 465 11.10 1.15 -3.73
CA LYS A 465 10.97 0.94 -2.28
C LYS A 465 9.59 0.42 -1.93
N ILE A 466 9.50 -0.48 -0.95
CA ILE A 466 8.22 -0.91 -0.39
C ILE A 466 7.91 -0.06 0.85
N THR A 467 6.79 0.65 0.80
CA THR A 467 6.31 1.50 1.90
C THR A 467 5.01 0.95 2.48
N THR A 468 4.69 1.33 3.71
CA THR A 468 3.45 0.93 4.36
C THR A 468 2.23 1.38 3.55
N ASP A 469 2.24 2.60 3.00
CA ASP A 469 1.18 3.08 2.11
C ASP A 469 0.96 2.18 0.90
N LYS A 470 2.05 1.72 0.27
CA LYS A 470 1.97 0.84 -0.90
C LYS A 470 1.25 -0.47 -0.57
N ILE A 471 1.58 -1.08 0.57
CA ILE A 471 0.95 -2.32 1.03
C ILE A 471 -0.52 -2.07 1.38
N VAL A 472 -0.81 -1.03 2.17
CA VAL A 472 -2.17 -0.70 2.60
C VAL A 472 -3.08 -0.44 1.40
N TYR A 473 -2.65 0.40 0.47
CA TYR A 473 -3.44 0.70 -0.72
C TYR A 473 -3.58 -0.51 -1.63
N LEU A 474 -2.52 -1.31 -1.82
CA LEU A 474 -2.63 -2.51 -2.65
C LEU A 474 -3.59 -3.54 -2.02
N ASN A 475 -3.54 -3.72 -0.71
CA ASN A 475 -4.47 -4.60 0.00
C ASN A 475 -5.92 -4.10 -0.08
N SER A 476 -6.14 -2.78 -0.07
CA SER A 476 -7.47 -2.21 -0.32
C SER A 476 -7.95 -2.53 -1.74
N ILE A 477 -7.10 -2.32 -2.74
CA ILE A 477 -7.43 -2.60 -4.16
C ILE A 477 -7.75 -4.09 -4.37
N LEU A 478 -6.96 -4.96 -3.73
CA LEU A 478 -7.08 -6.40 -3.85
C LEU A 478 -8.11 -7.00 -2.88
N GLY A 479 -8.86 -6.20 -2.11
CA GLY A 479 -9.84 -6.71 -1.13
C GLY A 479 -9.23 -7.67 -0.09
N ILE A 480 -7.93 -7.51 0.22
CA ILE A 480 -7.22 -8.29 1.25
C ILE A 480 -7.50 -7.73 2.63
N ASN A 481 -7.76 -6.42 2.73
CA ASN A 481 -8.11 -5.81 4.00
C ASN A 481 -9.34 -6.54 4.56
N LYS A 482 -9.10 -7.26 5.64
CA LYS A 482 -10.07 -8.00 6.42
C LYS A 482 -9.97 -7.44 7.82
N VAL A 483 -10.66 -6.33 8.10
CA VAL A 483 -10.99 -6.09 9.51
C VAL A 483 -12.21 -6.95 9.79
N VAL A 484 -11.97 -8.15 10.28
CA VAL A 484 -12.94 -8.86 11.10
C VAL A 484 -12.90 -8.21 12.48
N GLY A 485 -14.05 -7.74 12.92
CA GLY A 485 -14.17 -7.19 14.26
C GLY A 485 -15.06 -5.97 14.35
N TYR A 486 -15.13 -5.48 15.57
CA TYR A 486 -16.02 -4.41 15.96
C TYR A 486 -15.19 -3.29 16.59
N SER A 487 -15.64 -2.03 16.51
CA SER A 487 -14.93 -0.87 17.10
C SER A 487 -14.66 -0.97 18.59
N ALA A 488 -15.32 -1.90 19.29
CA ALA A 488 -15.15 -2.15 20.70
C ALA A 488 -15.50 -3.60 21.05
N TYR A 489 -14.82 -4.09 22.09
CA TYR A 489 -15.06 -5.39 22.72
C TYR A 489 -15.24 -5.19 24.22
N ASP A 490 -16.06 -6.04 24.85
CA ASP A 490 -16.17 -6.13 26.30
C ASP A 490 -14.90 -6.76 26.93
N ALA A 491 -14.84 -6.80 28.26
CA ALA A 491 -13.71 -7.36 28.99
C ALA A 491 -13.55 -8.88 28.79
N GLU A 492 -14.56 -9.52 28.21
CA GLU A 492 -14.65 -10.94 27.92
C GLU A 492 -14.35 -11.26 26.43
N GLY A 493 -14.08 -10.23 25.61
CA GLY A 493 -13.71 -10.35 24.20
C GLY A 493 -14.90 -10.46 23.23
N ASN A 494 -16.13 -10.16 23.65
CA ASN A 494 -17.29 -10.10 22.76
C ASN A 494 -17.48 -8.67 22.22
N PRO A 495 -17.95 -8.51 20.98
CA PRO A 495 -18.20 -7.18 20.43
C PRO A 495 -19.34 -6.47 21.16
N LEU A 496 -19.17 -5.17 21.42
CA LEU A 496 -20.24 -4.37 22.02
C LEU A 496 -21.41 -4.21 21.03
N PRO A 497 -22.67 -4.09 21.52
CA PRO A 497 -23.85 -4.02 20.64
C PRO A 497 -23.89 -2.84 19.67
N ASP A 498 -23.19 -1.75 20.00
CA ASP A 498 -23.05 -0.50 19.27
C ASP A 498 -21.76 -0.42 18.44
N ALA A 499 -20.91 -1.43 18.57
CA ALA A 499 -19.60 -1.38 17.94
C ALA A 499 -19.74 -1.46 16.42
N ILE A 500 -19.01 -0.59 15.73
CA ILE A 500 -19.00 -0.51 14.27
C ILE A 500 -18.45 -1.84 13.76
N ASN A 501 -19.30 -2.60 13.08
CA ASN A 501 -18.91 -3.85 12.48
C ASN A 501 -18.02 -3.56 11.26
N TYR A 502 -16.72 -3.71 11.44
CA TYR A 502 -15.75 -3.45 10.38
C TYR A 502 -15.79 -4.52 9.27
N SER A 503 -16.54 -5.62 9.45
CA SER A 503 -16.80 -6.57 8.36
C SER A 503 -17.70 -5.99 7.26
N GLU A 504 -18.47 -4.92 7.53
CA GLU A 504 -19.28 -4.23 6.53
C GLU A 504 -18.49 -3.11 5.80
N ASN A 505 -17.34 -2.68 6.35
CA ASN A 505 -16.48 -1.64 5.78
C ASN A 505 -15.00 -1.88 6.19
N PRO A 506 -14.33 -2.90 5.62
CA PRO A 506 -12.98 -3.27 6.06
C PRO A 506 -11.96 -2.20 5.66
N VAL A 507 -11.24 -1.67 6.64
CA VAL A 507 -10.33 -0.52 6.41
C VAL A 507 -8.85 -0.94 6.31
N TYR A 508 -8.37 -1.89 7.12
CA TYR A 508 -6.96 -2.33 7.16
C TYR A 508 -6.82 -3.83 7.49
N TYR A 509 -5.68 -4.45 7.19
CA TYR A 509 -5.37 -5.82 7.62
C TYR A 509 -4.68 -5.80 9.00
N ASP A 510 -5.11 -6.62 9.96
CA ASP A 510 -4.46 -6.73 11.27
C ASP A 510 -3.22 -7.62 11.22
N TYR A 511 -2.07 -6.98 10.97
CA TYR A 511 -0.79 -7.66 11.04
C TYR A 511 -0.40 -8.03 12.47
N GLY A 512 -0.89 -7.35 13.49
CA GLY A 512 -0.44 -7.57 14.87
C GLY A 512 -1.04 -8.80 15.54
N ALA A 513 -2.25 -9.19 15.16
CA ALA A 513 -2.88 -10.40 15.66
C ALA A 513 -2.20 -11.69 15.18
N HIS A 514 -1.58 -11.65 13.99
CA HIS A 514 -1.18 -12.86 13.27
C HIS A 514 0.31 -12.89 12.86
N MET A 515 0.98 -11.73 12.79
CA MET A 515 2.39 -11.67 12.39
C MET A 515 3.34 -11.71 13.59
N ASN A 516 4.31 -12.62 13.51
CA ASN A 516 5.45 -12.65 14.41
C ASN A 516 6.44 -11.48 14.21
N THR A 517 7.46 -11.44 15.06
CA THR A 517 8.56 -10.48 14.88
C THR A 517 9.48 -10.91 13.73
N TYR A 518 9.63 -10.03 12.74
CA TYR A 518 10.64 -10.15 11.69
C TYR A 518 12.03 -9.84 12.26
N HIS A 519 13.01 -10.71 11.97
CA HIS A 519 14.41 -10.59 12.36
C HIS A 519 15.31 -10.68 11.13
N ARG A 520 15.78 -9.54 10.60
CA ARG A 520 16.49 -9.46 9.31
C ARG A 520 17.66 -10.43 9.20
N LEU A 521 18.65 -10.34 10.09
CA LEU A 521 19.87 -11.14 9.89
C LEU A 521 19.63 -12.63 10.12
N ALA A 522 18.62 -12.99 10.92
CA ALA A 522 18.21 -14.36 11.13
C ALA A 522 17.55 -14.95 9.88
N THR A 523 16.62 -14.20 9.26
CA THR A 523 15.93 -14.60 8.04
C THR A 523 16.91 -14.86 6.90
N PHE A 524 17.83 -13.92 6.62
CA PHE A 524 18.76 -14.08 5.50
C PHE A 524 19.93 -15.03 5.77
N ARG A 525 20.13 -15.51 7.00
CA ARG A 525 21.02 -16.66 7.26
C ARG A 525 20.40 -17.98 6.82
N GLN A 526 19.08 -18.04 6.72
CA GLN A 526 18.31 -19.22 6.31
C GLN A 526 17.90 -19.15 4.83
N ARG A 527 18.62 -18.37 4.02
CA ARG A 527 18.39 -18.23 2.58
C ARG A 527 19.72 -18.27 1.83
N GLY A 528 19.69 -18.37 0.50
CA GLY A 528 20.88 -18.36 -0.33
C GLY A 528 21.19 -19.72 -0.93
N GLN A 529 22.43 -20.16 -0.86
CA GLN A 529 22.81 -21.47 -1.40
C GLN A 529 22.26 -22.61 -0.54
N VAL A 530 21.70 -23.61 -1.22
CA VAL A 530 21.21 -24.83 -0.59
C VAL A 530 22.38 -25.68 -0.12
N VAL A 531 22.44 -25.95 1.18
CA VAL A 531 23.43 -26.83 1.82
C VAL A 531 22.92 -28.26 1.88
N THR A 532 21.67 -28.43 2.32
CA THR A 532 20.96 -29.71 2.31
C THR A 532 19.64 -29.51 1.59
N PRO A 533 19.35 -30.27 0.52
CA PRO A 533 18.07 -30.19 -0.17
C PRO A 533 16.93 -30.57 0.77
N GLY A 534 15.74 -30.05 0.50
CA GLY A 534 14.53 -30.47 1.18
C GLY A 534 14.16 -31.91 0.83
N GLY A 535 13.25 -32.50 1.59
CA GLY A 535 12.74 -33.84 1.31
C GLY A 535 12.39 -34.64 2.56
N GLY A 536 11.54 -35.65 2.39
CA GLY A 536 11.09 -36.51 3.50
C GLY A 536 10.34 -35.76 4.60
N GLY A 537 9.74 -34.61 4.27
CA GLY A 537 9.03 -33.71 5.20
C GLY A 537 9.91 -32.65 5.86
N GLY A 538 11.22 -32.62 5.59
CA GLY A 538 12.13 -31.59 6.11
C GLY A 538 12.37 -30.46 5.10
N PRO A 539 12.45 -29.19 5.56
CA PRO A 539 12.78 -28.07 4.69
C PRO A 539 14.25 -28.09 4.26
N ALA A 540 14.54 -27.46 3.12
CA ALA A 540 15.92 -27.22 2.71
C ALA A 540 16.65 -26.32 3.71
N THR A 541 17.98 -26.50 3.82
CA THR A 541 18.83 -25.67 4.67
C THR A 541 19.80 -24.85 3.83
N TYR A 542 20.15 -23.66 4.31
CA TYR A 542 20.91 -22.66 3.57
C TYR A 542 22.08 -22.10 4.37
N ASP A 543 23.06 -21.49 3.71
CA ASP A 543 24.26 -20.95 4.34
C ASP A 543 24.30 -19.41 4.46
N GLY A 544 23.29 -18.70 3.97
CA GLY A 544 23.25 -17.24 3.98
C GLY A 544 24.17 -16.57 2.95
N THR A 545 24.66 -17.33 1.96
CA THR A 545 25.54 -16.83 0.90
C THR A 545 24.88 -16.94 -0.47
N VAL A 546 25.32 -16.09 -1.39
CA VAL A 546 24.90 -16.10 -2.78
C VAL A 546 26.11 -15.95 -3.68
N ARG A 547 26.05 -16.59 -4.85
CA ARG A 547 27.13 -16.55 -5.82
C ARG A 547 26.88 -15.46 -6.84
N VAL A 548 27.77 -14.48 -6.89
CA VAL A 548 27.63 -13.30 -7.75
C VAL A 548 28.96 -12.93 -8.38
N LEU A 549 28.91 -12.06 -9.39
CA LEU A 549 30.10 -11.46 -9.97
C LEU A 549 30.57 -10.29 -9.10
N VAL A 550 31.81 -10.38 -8.61
CA VAL A 550 32.47 -9.32 -7.85
C VAL A 550 33.68 -8.82 -8.64
N GLU A 551 33.82 -7.50 -8.73
CA GLU A 551 34.99 -6.90 -9.38
C GLU A 551 36.24 -7.13 -8.52
N THR A 552 37.31 -7.64 -9.14
CA THR A 552 38.56 -8.02 -8.47
C THR A 552 39.26 -6.85 -7.76
N SER A 553 39.09 -5.64 -8.29
CA SER A 553 39.45 -4.39 -7.65
C SER A 553 38.63 -3.27 -8.26
N ALA A 554 38.19 -2.30 -7.45
CA ALA A 554 37.32 -1.23 -7.91
C ALA A 554 37.86 -0.55 -9.20
N GLY A 555 37.10 -0.67 -10.29
CA GLY A 555 37.42 -0.09 -11.60
C GLY A 555 38.43 -0.89 -12.44
N SER A 556 38.75 -2.14 -12.10
CA SER A 556 39.57 -3.00 -12.99
C SER A 556 38.82 -3.45 -14.24
N GLY A 557 37.48 -3.54 -14.19
CA GLY A 557 36.65 -4.17 -15.21
C GLY A 557 36.76 -5.70 -15.23
N ASP A 558 37.54 -6.29 -14.32
CA ASP A 558 37.77 -7.73 -14.21
C ASP A 558 36.84 -8.31 -13.13
N TRP A 559 35.87 -9.13 -13.55
CA TRP A 559 34.84 -9.72 -12.69
C TRP A 559 35.14 -11.19 -12.40
N LEU A 560 35.00 -11.58 -11.14
CA LEU A 560 35.19 -12.96 -10.66
C LEU A 560 33.94 -13.45 -9.94
N GLU A 561 33.56 -14.69 -10.24
CA GLU A 561 32.53 -15.42 -9.48
C GLU A 561 32.99 -15.65 -8.04
N THR A 562 32.23 -15.10 -7.09
CA THR A 562 32.56 -15.15 -5.66
C THR A 562 31.30 -15.45 -4.85
N ASP A 563 31.42 -16.34 -3.86
CA ASP A 563 30.38 -16.56 -2.87
C ASP A 563 30.44 -15.43 -1.83
N VAL A 564 29.35 -14.68 -1.71
CA VAL A 564 29.25 -13.50 -0.84
C VAL A 564 28.16 -13.69 0.20
N ASN A 565 28.40 -13.23 1.43
CA ASN A 565 27.40 -13.29 2.49
C ASN A 565 26.34 -12.20 2.30
N ILE A 566 25.05 -12.58 2.28
CA ILE A 566 23.93 -11.66 2.00
C ILE A 566 23.89 -10.53 3.04
N ASN A 567 23.99 -10.87 4.32
CA ASN A 567 23.93 -9.90 5.41
C ASN A 567 25.02 -8.84 5.32
N GLN A 568 26.25 -9.26 5.02
CA GLN A 568 27.38 -8.35 4.89
C GLN A 568 27.29 -7.46 3.65
N ASN A 569 26.85 -8.01 2.51
CA ASN A 569 26.95 -7.32 1.23
C ASN A 569 25.72 -6.46 0.91
N VAL A 570 24.54 -6.86 1.37
CA VAL A 570 23.28 -6.13 1.10
C VAL A 570 22.91 -5.20 2.24
N PHE A 571 23.14 -5.63 3.49
CA PHE A 571 22.75 -4.89 4.70
C PHE A 571 23.94 -4.33 5.48
N GLY A 572 25.18 -4.54 5.01
CA GLY A 572 26.37 -4.03 5.67
C GLY A 572 26.50 -2.51 5.53
N THR A 573 26.85 -1.85 6.63
CA THR A 573 27.15 -0.41 6.65
C THR A 573 28.54 -0.18 7.27
N PRO A 574 29.15 1.01 7.13
CA PRO A 574 30.40 1.33 7.82
C PRO A 574 30.35 1.14 9.35
N HIS A 575 29.16 1.25 9.95
CA HIS A 575 28.94 1.09 11.39
C HIS A 575 28.51 -0.34 11.77
N ALA A 576 28.00 -1.13 10.81
CA ALA A 576 27.59 -2.52 10.99
C ALA A 576 28.09 -3.37 9.80
N PRO A 577 29.39 -3.69 9.73
CA PRO A 577 29.97 -4.37 8.56
C PRO A 577 29.48 -5.82 8.39
N THR A 578 28.89 -6.40 9.44
CA THR A 578 28.30 -7.74 9.41
C THR A 578 26.83 -7.76 8.98
N GLY A 579 26.26 -6.60 8.65
CA GLY A 579 24.84 -6.39 8.43
C GLY A 579 24.19 -5.62 9.58
N GLU A 580 23.37 -4.63 9.25
CA GLU A 580 22.55 -3.89 10.20
C GLU A 580 21.34 -4.74 10.62
N GLU A 581 21.26 -5.10 11.90
CA GLU A 581 20.13 -5.84 12.45
C GLU A 581 18.87 -5.00 12.47
N PHE A 582 17.74 -5.62 12.14
CA PHE A 582 16.43 -5.03 12.31
C PHE A 582 15.48 -6.06 12.92
N SER A 583 14.72 -5.60 13.90
CA SER A 583 13.64 -6.35 14.53
C SER A 583 12.37 -5.51 14.48
N GLY A 584 11.30 -6.04 13.91
CA GLY A 584 10.02 -5.34 13.83
C GLY A 584 8.85 -6.31 13.76
N ALA A 585 7.71 -5.91 14.29
CA ALA A 585 6.45 -6.63 14.20
C ALA A 585 5.42 -5.78 13.45
N ASN A 586 4.18 -6.28 13.33
CA ASN A 586 3.07 -5.60 12.67
C ASN A 586 3.39 -5.23 11.21
N VAL A 587 2.62 -4.29 10.63
CA VAL A 587 2.80 -3.84 9.25
C VAL A 587 4.22 -3.31 8.99
N LYS A 588 4.90 -2.77 10.00
CA LYS A 588 6.29 -2.31 9.86
C LYS A 588 7.25 -3.46 9.63
N GLY A 589 7.13 -4.54 10.40
CA GLY A 589 7.89 -5.76 10.20
C GLY A 589 7.69 -6.30 8.79
N PHE A 590 6.43 -6.40 8.37
CA PHE A 590 6.05 -6.87 7.02
C PHE A 590 6.62 -5.98 5.90
N THR A 591 6.47 -4.66 6.05
CA THR A 591 6.96 -3.66 5.08
C THR A 591 8.47 -3.75 4.92
N VAL A 592 9.21 -3.76 6.04
CA VAL A 592 10.67 -3.81 6.01
C VAL A 592 11.16 -5.15 5.47
N MET A 593 10.48 -6.25 5.78
CA MET A 593 10.81 -7.54 5.20
C MET A 593 10.64 -7.54 3.68
N GLY A 594 9.50 -7.07 3.17
CA GLY A 594 9.28 -6.96 1.72
C GLY A 594 10.32 -6.04 1.05
N ASP A 595 10.68 -4.92 1.68
CA ASP A 595 11.71 -4.02 1.18
C ASP A 595 13.11 -4.67 1.18
N ASP A 596 13.46 -5.42 2.22
CA ASP A 596 14.72 -6.16 2.31
C ASP A 596 14.79 -7.28 1.25
N ASP A 597 13.70 -8.00 1.02
CA ASP A 597 13.58 -9.02 -0.03
C ASP A 597 13.80 -8.38 -1.41
N LEU A 598 13.18 -7.23 -1.66
CA LEU A 598 13.34 -6.47 -2.89
C LEU A 598 14.79 -6.00 -3.09
N ARG A 599 15.46 -5.54 -2.02
CA ARG A 599 16.88 -5.15 -2.06
C ARG A 599 17.78 -6.33 -2.43
N VAL A 600 17.50 -7.52 -1.89
CA VAL A 600 18.25 -8.73 -2.24
C VAL A 600 18.01 -9.14 -3.70
N ILE A 601 16.76 -9.08 -4.18
CA ILE A 601 16.44 -9.28 -5.61
C ILE A 601 17.22 -8.31 -6.49
N GLY A 602 17.22 -7.02 -6.13
CA GLY A 602 17.93 -5.97 -6.86
C GLY A 602 19.43 -6.24 -6.91
N TYR A 603 20.03 -6.60 -5.77
CA TYR A 603 21.46 -6.93 -5.68
C TYR A 603 21.82 -8.14 -6.55
N ILE A 604 21.09 -9.25 -6.43
CA ILE A 604 21.39 -10.48 -7.17
C ILE A 604 21.24 -10.28 -8.67
N HIS A 605 20.15 -9.64 -9.11
CA HIS A 605 19.95 -9.38 -10.54
C HIS A 605 20.98 -8.41 -11.12
N THR A 606 21.55 -7.52 -10.30
CA THR A 606 22.61 -6.60 -10.75
C THR A 606 23.93 -7.33 -10.98
N TYR A 607 24.27 -8.29 -10.12
CA TYR A 607 25.54 -9.02 -10.16
C TYR A 607 25.41 -10.47 -10.65
N GLN A 608 24.31 -10.80 -11.32
CA GLN A 608 24.00 -12.15 -11.78
C GLN A 608 24.96 -12.60 -12.88
N ILE A 609 25.28 -13.91 -12.89
CA ILE A 609 26.12 -14.53 -13.91
C ILE A 609 25.33 -14.66 -15.23
N PRO A 610 25.80 -14.12 -16.37
CA PRO A 610 25.07 -14.11 -17.65
C PRO A 610 24.69 -15.48 -18.25
N GLY A 611 25.09 -16.61 -17.65
CA GLY A 611 24.84 -17.97 -18.14
C GLY A 611 23.85 -18.81 -17.34
N LEU A 612 23.29 -18.30 -16.24
CA LEU A 612 22.30 -18.99 -15.38
C LEU A 612 20.87 -18.48 -15.62
N ARG A 613 20.46 -18.35 -16.89
CA ARG A 613 19.09 -17.96 -17.27
C ARG A 613 18.32 -19.11 -17.89
#